data_AF-A0A7R8WFB8-F1
#
_entry.id   AF-A0A7R8WFB8-F1
#
_cell.length_a   1.000
_cell.length_b   1.000
_cell.length_c   1.000
_cell.angle_alpha   90.00
_cell.angle_beta   90.00
_cell.angle_gamma   90.00
#
_symmetry.space_group_name_H-M   'P 1'
#
loop_
_entity.id
_entity.type
_entity.pdbx_description
1 polymer ?
#
loop_
_entity_poly.entity_id
_entity_poly.type
_entity_poly.pdbx_seq_one_letter_code
_entity_poly.pdbx_strand_id
1 'polypeptide(L)'
;MGIAGSDVSKQAADMILLDDNFASIVTGVEEGRLIFDNLKKSIAYTLTSNIPEITPFLLFILADVPLPLGTVTILCIDLGESRVSSFLITESQDSSIYLDNRSHRVKTPSLTSTTDHTESKDFLPFFFSNYFDDTDIMRRRTLFLLPGTDMVPAISYAYEEAESDIMKRRPRDPIHDKLVNERMISGSYGQVGMIEAAAAFFTYFVIMAENGFRPSKLLGIRRYWDSKAINDLEDSYGQEWTYADRKVLEYTCHTAFFVSIVVVQWADLIIRKTRRISIIHHKMNNWMLNFGLFFETALACFLAYMPGTDVALRMYPLKINWWIPALPFSVVIIIYDECRRYILRHNPGGWVESETYF
;
A
#
# COMPACT_ATOMS: atom_id res chain seq x y z
N MET A 1 22.87 -7.22 29.72
CA MET A 1 22.61 -8.23 30.75
C MET A 1 21.68 -7.65 31.79
N GLY A 2 20.49 -8.22 31.90
CA GLY A 2 19.43 -7.84 32.81
C GLY A 2 19.72 -8.27 34.24
N ILE A 3 20.45 -9.37 34.43
CA ILE A 3 20.79 -9.89 35.76
C ILE A 3 22.19 -9.41 36.17
N ALA A 4 23.22 -9.78 35.42
CA ALA A 4 24.61 -9.50 35.76
C ALA A 4 25.07 -8.05 35.47
N GLY A 5 24.30 -7.29 34.69
CA GLY A 5 24.66 -5.92 34.31
C GLY A 5 24.48 -4.91 35.45
N SER A 6 25.35 -3.90 35.51
CA SER A 6 25.14 -2.74 36.38
C SER A 6 23.97 -1.88 35.89
N ASP A 7 23.31 -1.15 36.78
CA ASP A 7 22.18 -0.29 36.40
C ASP A 7 22.59 0.81 35.42
N VAL A 8 23.82 1.33 35.56
CA VAL A 8 24.40 2.29 34.61
C VAL A 8 24.53 1.67 33.21
N SER A 9 25.02 0.43 33.11
CA SER A 9 25.11 -0.26 31.82
C SER A 9 23.75 -0.62 31.23
N LYS A 10 22.73 -0.90 32.06
CA LYS A 10 21.35 -1.15 31.59
C LYS A 10 20.74 0.13 31.03
N GLN A 11 20.93 1.27 31.70
CA GLN A 11 20.41 2.56 31.25
C GLN A 11 21.13 3.12 30.01
N ALA A 12 22.38 2.73 29.78
CA ALA A 12 23.16 3.16 28.62
C ALA A 12 23.02 2.23 27.40
N ALA A 13 22.38 1.06 27.54
CA ALA A 13 22.23 0.08 26.47
C ALA A 13 20.89 0.26 25.74
N ASP A 14 20.92 0.12 24.42
CA ASP A 14 19.71 0.18 23.58
C ASP A 14 18.91 -1.14 23.61
N MET A 15 19.54 -2.23 24.03
CA MET A 15 18.91 -3.55 24.17
C MET A 15 19.44 -4.28 25.41
N ILE A 16 18.52 -4.84 26.20
CA ILE A 16 18.84 -5.55 27.45
C ILE A 16 18.37 -7.00 27.35
N LEU A 17 19.30 -7.94 27.48
CA LEU A 17 18.99 -9.36 27.59
C LEU A 17 18.50 -9.67 29.01
N LEU A 18 17.20 -9.87 29.22
CA LEU A 18 16.62 -10.09 30.54
C LEU A 18 17.08 -11.40 31.21
N ASP A 19 17.32 -12.43 30.40
CA ASP A 19 17.72 -13.78 30.81
C ASP A 19 19.24 -14.01 30.78
N ASP A 20 20.02 -12.99 30.44
CA ASP A 20 21.48 -13.03 30.23
C ASP A 20 21.94 -14.10 29.20
N ASN A 21 21.04 -14.56 28.31
CA ASN A 21 21.36 -15.55 27.31
C ASN A 21 21.98 -14.92 26.06
N PHE A 22 23.27 -15.19 25.80
CA PHE A 22 23.96 -14.69 24.62
C PHE A 22 23.39 -15.22 23.29
N ALA A 23 22.66 -16.35 23.29
CA ALA A 23 22.03 -16.87 22.08
C ALA A 23 21.01 -15.88 21.48
N SER A 24 20.38 -15.05 22.33
CA SER A 24 19.44 -14.01 21.92
C SER A 24 20.05 -12.97 20.97
N ILE A 25 21.39 -12.81 20.97
CA ILE A 25 22.07 -11.94 19.97
C ILE A 25 21.96 -12.54 18.57
N VAL A 26 22.08 -13.86 18.43
CA VAL A 26 21.96 -14.55 17.13
C VAL A 26 20.53 -14.41 16.61
N THR A 27 19.55 -14.64 17.48
CA THR A 27 18.13 -14.41 17.17
C THR A 27 17.85 -12.96 16.79
N GLY A 28 18.40 -11.99 17.53
CA GLY A 28 18.23 -10.57 17.22
C GLY A 28 18.83 -10.18 15.86
N VAL A 29 19.97 -10.78 15.46
CA VAL A 29 20.54 -10.57 14.12
C VAL A 29 19.67 -11.20 13.03
N GLU A 30 19.08 -12.36 13.29
CA GLU A 30 18.15 -13.03 12.37
C GLU A 30 16.89 -12.20 12.14
N GLU A 31 16.20 -11.81 13.22
CA GLU A 31 15.00 -10.98 13.17
C GLU A 31 15.30 -9.59 12.56
N GLY A 32 16.44 -8.97 12.91
CA GLY A 32 16.84 -7.68 12.33
C GLY A 32 17.08 -7.73 10.82
N ARG A 33 17.55 -8.87 10.28
CA ARG A 33 17.69 -9.07 8.82
C ARG A 33 16.35 -9.36 8.17
N LEU A 34 15.50 -10.14 8.84
CA LEU A 34 14.16 -10.48 8.36
C LEU A 34 13.28 -9.22 8.22
N ILE A 35 13.21 -8.40 9.28
CA ILE A 35 12.40 -7.18 9.27
C ILE A 35 12.88 -6.19 8.21
N PHE A 36 14.18 -6.07 7.98
CA PHE A 36 14.71 -5.19 6.94
C PHE A 36 14.24 -5.61 5.53
N ASP A 37 14.28 -6.90 5.22
CA ASP A 37 13.80 -7.42 3.95
C ASP A 37 12.27 -7.30 3.82
N ASN A 38 11.52 -7.46 4.92
CA ASN A 38 10.06 -7.30 4.96
C ASN A 38 9.63 -5.83 4.83
N LEU A 39 10.38 -4.89 5.44
CA LEU A 39 10.16 -3.45 5.29
C LEU A 39 10.28 -3.02 3.83
N LYS A 40 11.23 -3.57 3.07
CA LYS A 40 11.33 -3.32 1.63
C LYS A 40 10.07 -3.74 0.88
N LYS A 41 9.48 -4.89 1.21
CA LYS A 41 8.24 -5.38 0.59
C LYS A 41 7.07 -4.44 0.90
N SER A 42 6.94 -4.06 2.17
CA SER A 42 5.90 -3.14 2.64
C SER A 42 5.99 -1.75 1.98
N ILE A 43 7.19 -1.18 1.94
CA ILE A 43 7.43 0.12 1.29
C ILE A 43 7.21 0.02 -0.23
N ALA A 44 7.66 -1.06 -0.88
CA ALA A 44 7.45 -1.22 -2.32
C ALA A 44 5.96 -1.34 -2.69
N TYR A 45 5.14 -1.94 -1.82
CA TYR A 45 3.69 -2.02 -1.96
C TYR A 45 3.05 -0.63 -1.88
N THR A 46 3.27 0.11 -0.79
CA THR A 46 2.69 1.46 -0.61
C THR A 46 3.20 2.48 -1.62
N LEU A 47 4.39 2.27 -2.19
CA LEU A 47 4.87 3.12 -3.26
C LEU A 47 4.08 2.89 -4.56
N THR A 48 3.67 1.65 -4.86
CA THR A 48 3.08 1.32 -6.18
C THR A 48 1.74 2.03 -6.40
N SER A 49 0.90 2.09 -5.38
CA SER A 49 -0.43 2.72 -5.36
C SER A 49 -0.42 4.24 -5.59
N ASN A 50 0.69 4.94 -5.33
CA ASN A 50 0.78 6.38 -5.59
C ASN A 50 0.59 6.74 -7.09
N ILE A 51 0.97 5.85 -8.01
CA ILE A 51 0.88 6.12 -9.46
C ILE A 51 -0.56 6.17 -9.97
N PRO A 52 -1.44 5.17 -9.72
CA PRO A 52 -2.84 5.27 -10.08
C PRO A 52 -3.57 6.44 -9.41
N GLU A 53 -3.04 7.04 -8.34
CA GLU A 53 -3.63 8.23 -7.70
C GLU A 53 -3.19 9.56 -8.31
N ILE A 54 -1.92 9.68 -8.69
CA ILE A 54 -1.36 10.90 -9.29
C ILE A 54 -1.79 11.03 -10.76
N THR A 55 -1.83 9.91 -11.48
CA THR A 55 -2.07 9.93 -12.93
C THR A 55 -3.45 10.48 -13.34
N PRO A 56 -4.57 10.29 -12.60
CA PRO A 56 -5.85 10.97 -12.85
C PRO A 56 -5.74 12.50 -12.92
N PHE A 57 -4.98 13.13 -12.03
CA PHE A 57 -4.79 14.58 -12.06
C PHE A 57 -3.95 15.02 -13.26
N LEU A 58 -2.93 14.24 -13.61
CA LEU A 58 -2.14 14.51 -14.81
C LEU A 58 -3.00 14.43 -16.07
N LEU A 59 -3.86 13.40 -16.19
CA LEU A 59 -4.77 13.28 -17.34
C LEU A 59 -5.83 14.39 -17.34
N PHE A 60 -6.35 14.76 -16.17
CA PHE A 60 -7.30 15.86 -16.00
C PHE A 60 -6.74 17.22 -16.45
N ILE A 61 -5.43 17.46 -16.24
CA ILE A 61 -4.76 18.70 -16.66
C ILE A 61 -4.36 18.64 -18.14
N LEU A 62 -3.83 17.52 -18.62
CA LEU A 62 -3.25 17.43 -19.97
C LEU A 62 -4.30 17.18 -21.06
N ALA A 63 -5.33 16.38 -20.77
CA ALA A 63 -6.34 15.96 -21.73
C ALA A 63 -7.69 16.67 -21.58
N ASP A 64 -7.83 17.55 -20.57
CA ASP A 64 -9.07 18.28 -20.24
C ASP A 64 -10.30 17.34 -20.19
N VAL A 65 -10.11 16.15 -19.62
CA VAL A 65 -11.18 15.17 -19.37
C VAL A 65 -11.87 15.44 -18.02
N PRO A 66 -13.07 14.92 -17.77
CA PRO A 66 -13.68 14.92 -16.44
C PRO A 66 -12.77 14.23 -15.42
N LEU A 67 -12.85 14.65 -14.16
CA LEU A 67 -11.96 14.14 -13.11
C LEU A 67 -12.19 12.64 -12.89
N PRO A 68 -11.21 11.75 -13.13
CA PRO A 68 -11.39 10.31 -12.96
C PRO A 68 -11.41 9.85 -11.51
N LEU A 69 -10.68 10.55 -10.64
CA LEU A 69 -10.58 10.25 -9.21
C LEU A 69 -10.61 11.55 -8.40
N GLY A 70 -11.50 11.61 -7.40
CA GLY A 70 -11.69 12.78 -6.55
C GLY A 70 -10.69 12.87 -5.40
N THR A 71 -10.42 14.07 -4.90
CA THR A 71 -9.54 14.28 -3.73
C THR A 71 -10.05 13.55 -2.49
N VAL A 72 -11.36 13.43 -2.31
CA VAL A 72 -11.95 12.71 -1.17
C VAL A 72 -11.71 11.21 -1.29
N THR A 73 -11.83 10.63 -2.49
CA THR A 73 -11.57 9.20 -2.71
C THR A 73 -10.09 8.88 -2.58
N ILE A 74 -9.20 9.79 -3.00
CA ILE A 74 -7.75 9.66 -2.73
C ILE A 74 -7.49 9.66 -1.24
N LEU A 75 -8.05 10.63 -0.50
CA LEU A 75 -7.92 10.68 0.95
C LEU A 75 -8.43 9.38 1.63
N CYS A 76 -9.41 8.70 1.04
CA CYS A 76 -9.91 7.41 1.54
C CYS A 76 -8.89 6.28 1.38
N ILE A 77 -7.98 6.36 0.42
CA ILE A 77 -6.87 5.43 0.19
C ILE A 77 -5.65 5.90 1.02
N ASP A 78 -5.22 7.14 0.81
CA ASP A 78 -4.01 7.76 1.36
C ASP A 78 -3.96 7.91 2.89
N LEU A 79 -5.11 8.11 3.56
CA LEU A 79 -5.12 8.32 5.02
C LEU A 79 -4.55 7.12 5.80
N GLY A 80 -4.57 5.92 5.20
CA GLY A 80 -3.89 4.73 5.72
C GLY A 80 -2.39 4.73 5.42
N GLU A 81 -2.02 4.97 4.16
CA GLU A 81 -0.64 4.85 3.69
C GLU A 81 0.33 5.84 4.32
N SER A 82 -0.08 7.09 4.51
CA SER A 82 0.79 8.15 5.04
C SER A 82 1.19 7.89 6.50
N ARG A 83 0.31 7.28 7.31
CA ARG A 83 0.60 6.94 8.71
C ARG A 83 1.50 5.71 8.81
N VAL A 84 1.31 4.72 7.93
CA VAL A 84 2.15 3.52 7.87
C VAL A 84 3.54 3.85 7.37
N SER A 85 3.68 4.58 6.28
CA SER A 85 4.98 4.99 5.76
C SER A 85 5.73 5.83 6.79
N SER A 86 5.06 6.78 7.47
CA SER A 86 5.68 7.55 8.54
C SER A 86 6.07 6.68 9.75
N PHE A 87 5.23 5.72 10.15
CA PHE A 87 5.51 4.80 11.26
C PHE A 87 6.68 3.86 10.94
N LEU A 88 6.63 3.19 9.79
CA LEU A 88 7.70 2.30 9.32
C LEU A 88 9.01 3.06 9.08
N ILE A 89 8.93 4.29 8.55
CA ILE A 89 10.11 5.16 8.38
C ILE A 89 10.66 5.56 9.75
N THR A 90 9.81 5.91 10.73
CA THR A 90 10.25 6.24 12.09
C THR A 90 10.95 5.04 12.74
N GLU A 91 10.36 3.84 12.66
CA GLU A 91 10.96 2.59 13.17
C GLU A 91 12.31 2.27 12.46
N SER A 92 12.39 2.52 11.15
CA SER A 92 13.60 2.29 10.35
C SER A 92 14.68 3.36 10.54
N GLN A 93 14.27 4.60 10.86
CA GLN A 93 15.16 5.72 11.14
C GLN A 93 15.70 5.62 12.55
N ASP A 94 14.90 5.20 13.53
CA ASP A 94 15.39 4.91 14.87
C ASP A 94 16.53 3.91 14.80
N SER A 95 16.38 2.80 14.07
CA SER A 95 17.45 1.81 13.88
C SER A 95 18.69 2.28 13.09
N SER A 96 18.63 3.39 12.32
CA SER A 96 19.79 4.00 11.63
C SER A 96 20.39 5.20 12.36
N ILE A 97 19.59 5.97 13.10
CA ILE A 97 19.99 7.18 13.83
C ILE A 97 20.72 6.82 15.13
N TYR A 98 20.44 5.65 15.72
CA TYR A 98 21.21 5.15 16.87
C TYR A 98 22.70 4.88 16.55
N LEU A 99 23.08 4.75 15.28
CA LEU A 99 24.50 4.64 14.89
C LEU A 99 25.18 5.99 14.60
N ASP A 100 24.42 7.05 14.29
CA ASP A 100 24.98 8.36 13.90
C ASP A 100 24.95 9.39 15.04
N ASN A 101 23.95 9.35 15.92
CA ASN A 101 23.81 10.28 17.05
C ASN A 101 24.41 9.75 18.36
N ARG A 102 25.70 9.41 18.35
CA ARG A 102 26.51 9.41 19.59
C ARG A 102 26.98 10.83 19.93
N SER A 103 26.05 11.72 20.23
CA SER A 103 26.25 12.80 21.21
C SER A 103 24.90 13.50 21.45
N HIS A 104 24.42 13.42 22.69
CA HIS A 104 23.29 14.14 23.26
C HIS A 104 21.91 13.44 23.31
N ARG A 105 21.76 12.73 24.45
CA ARG A 105 20.72 12.94 25.48
C ARG A 105 19.32 12.29 25.24
N VAL A 106 19.19 11.15 25.90
CA VAL A 106 18.03 10.45 26.50
C VAL A 106 16.70 11.24 26.61
N LYS A 107 15.62 10.62 26.12
CA LYS A 107 14.38 10.37 26.88
C LYS A 107 13.83 8.97 26.55
N THR A 108 13.55 8.20 27.59
CA THR A 108 12.99 6.85 27.62
C THR A 108 11.51 6.81 27.22
N PRO A 109 11.03 5.63 26.77
CA PRO A 109 10.06 4.88 27.57
C PRO A 109 10.53 3.46 27.86
N SER A 110 10.20 2.96 29.04
CA SER A 110 10.45 1.60 29.51
C SER A 110 9.48 0.61 28.86
N LEU A 111 9.98 -0.32 28.06
CA LEU A 111 9.26 -1.53 27.66
C LEU A 111 9.73 -2.70 28.53
N THR A 112 8.88 -3.07 29.48
CA THR A 112 8.86 -4.39 30.11
C THR A 112 8.08 -5.33 29.20
N SER A 113 8.75 -6.26 28.51
CA SER A 113 8.14 -7.49 28.04
C SER A 113 9.04 -8.67 28.39
N THR A 114 8.50 -9.57 29.19
CA THR A 114 8.97 -10.93 29.39
C THR A 114 8.89 -11.68 28.07
N THR A 115 10.00 -12.31 27.70
CA THR A 115 10.16 -13.21 26.56
C THR A 115 9.08 -14.29 26.51
N ASP A 116 8.20 -14.21 25.52
CA ASP A 116 7.49 -15.35 24.93
C ASP A 116 7.73 -15.30 23.41
N HIS A 117 7.80 -16.47 22.77
CA HIS A 117 8.23 -16.71 21.38
C HIS A 117 7.29 -16.13 20.29
N THR A 118 6.78 -14.91 20.45
CA THR A 118 5.73 -14.29 19.63
C THR A 118 5.89 -12.79 19.40
N GLU A 119 7.06 -12.18 19.65
CA GLU A 119 7.19 -10.70 19.56
C GLU A 119 7.20 -10.12 18.13
N SER A 120 7.46 -10.91 17.08
CA SER A 120 7.20 -10.43 15.70
C SER A 120 5.69 -10.30 15.40
N LYS A 121 4.83 -10.78 16.32
CA LYS A 121 3.37 -10.84 16.15
C LYS A 121 2.55 -9.83 16.96
N ASP A 122 3.19 -9.01 17.79
CA ASP A 122 2.50 -8.04 18.67
C ASP A 122 2.42 -6.61 18.10
N PHE A 123 2.83 -6.42 16.84
CA PHE A 123 2.70 -5.16 16.10
C PHE A 123 1.25 -4.65 16.06
N LEU A 124 0.30 -5.57 15.84
CA LEU A 124 -1.13 -5.27 15.76
C LEU A 124 -1.74 -4.86 17.10
N PRO A 125 -1.64 -5.62 18.21
CA PRO A 125 -2.22 -5.20 19.49
C PRO A 125 -1.62 -3.90 20.04
N PHE A 126 -0.32 -3.64 19.83
CA PHE A 126 0.30 -2.35 20.19
C PHE A 126 -0.22 -1.20 19.33
N PHE A 127 -0.39 -1.42 18.02
CA PHE A 127 -0.95 -0.44 17.10
C PHE A 127 -2.44 -0.18 17.38
N PHE A 128 -3.26 -1.23 17.50
CA PHE A 128 -4.69 -1.13 17.84
C PHE A 128 -4.90 -0.45 19.20
N SER A 129 -4.05 -0.73 20.20
CA SER A 129 -4.15 -0.08 21.51
C SER A 129 -3.85 1.42 21.46
N ASN A 130 -2.87 1.87 20.66
CA ASN A 130 -2.59 3.31 20.50
C ASN A 130 -3.60 4.02 19.56
N TYR A 131 -4.22 3.28 18.64
CA TYR A 131 -5.15 3.85 17.65
C TYR A 131 -6.59 4.01 18.19
N PHE A 132 -7.02 3.14 19.12
CA PHE A 132 -8.38 3.16 19.67
C PHE A 132 -8.55 4.01 20.95
N ASP A 133 -7.47 4.45 21.61
CA ASP A 133 -7.54 5.08 22.95
C ASP A 133 -7.75 6.61 22.93
N ASP A 134 -7.70 7.26 21.75
CA ASP A 134 -8.03 8.68 21.61
C ASP A 134 -9.55 8.92 21.65
N THR A 135 -10.08 9.02 22.87
CA THR A 135 -11.50 9.23 23.19
C THR A 135 -12.12 10.51 22.61
N ASP A 136 -11.34 11.50 22.18
CA ASP A 136 -11.82 12.75 21.55
C ASP A 136 -12.19 12.60 20.05
N ILE A 137 -11.80 11.50 19.41
CA ILE A 137 -12.01 11.27 17.96
C ILE A 137 -13.34 10.52 17.68
N MET A 138 -14.10 10.15 18.72
CA MET A 138 -15.35 9.39 18.66
C MET A 138 -16.53 10.08 17.93
N ARG A 139 -16.44 11.38 17.60
CA ARG A 139 -17.51 12.11 16.89
C ARG A 139 -17.50 11.98 15.36
N ARG A 140 -16.43 11.41 14.76
CA ARG A 140 -16.30 11.19 13.30
C ARG A 140 -16.32 9.69 12.96
N ARG A 141 -17.47 9.04 13.18
CA ARG A 141 -17.64 7.58 13.02
C ARG A 141 -17.34 7.01 11.63
N THR A 142 -17.31 7.82 10.57
CA THR A 142 -17.03 7.36 9.20
C THR A 142 -15.54 7.45 8.82
N LEU A 143 -14.76 8.28 9.51
CA LEU A 143 -13.34 8.52 9.19
C LEU A 143 -12.39 7.45 9.78
N PHE A 144 -12.88 6.66 10.76
CA PHE A 144 -12.09 5.63 11.44
C PHE A 144 -11.83 4.37 10.61
N LEU A 145 -12.65 4.11 9.59
CA LEU A 145 -12.54 2.89 8.76
C LEU A 145 -11.59 3.06 7.57
N LEU A 146 -11.41 4.28 7.08
CA LEU A 146 -10.60 4.62 5.90
C LEU A 146 -9.09 4.31 6.01
N PRO A 147 -8.41 4.47 7.16
CA PRO A 147 -6.99 4.13 7.26
C PRO A 147 -6.67 2.64 7.15
N GLY A 148 -7.70 1.77 7.11
CA GLY A 148 -7.52 0.32 7.13
C GLY A 148 -7.29 -0.34 5.77
N THR A 149 -7.62 0.30 4.64
CA THR A 149 -7.57 -0.34 3.30
C THR A 149 -6.16 -0.82 2.96
N ASP A 150 -5.17 0.07 3.06
CA ASP A 150 -3.80 -0.21 2.61
C ASP A 150 -2.86 -0.56 3.75
N MET A 151 -3.23 -0.18 4.97
CA MET A 151 -2.42 -0.39 6.15
C MET A 151 -2.38 -1.85 6.59
N VAL A 152 -3.53 -2.53 6.62
CA VAL A 152 -3.59 -3.92 7.07
C VAL A 152 -2.79 -4.84 6.14
N PRO A 153 -2.93 -4.73 4.79
CA PRO A 153 -2.06 -5.42 3.85
C PRO A 153 -0.57 -5.04 4.01
N ALA A 154 -0.22 -3.75 4.14
CA ALA A 154 1.17 -3.33 4.27
C ALA A 154 1.85 -3.83 5.56
N ILE A 155 1.14 -3.84 6.69
CA ILE A 155 1.63 -4.39 7.97
C ILE A 155 1.76 -5.91 7.90
N SER A 156 0.92 -6.58 7.11
CA SER A 156 0.95 -8.05 7.00
C SER A 156 2.30 -8.59 6.49
N TYR A 157 3.08 -7.78 5.77
CA TYR A 157 4.44 -8.14 5.35
C TYR A 157 5.44 -8.28 6.50
N ALA A 158 5.22 -7.61 7.63
CA ALA A 158 6.09 -7.77 8.79
C ALA A 158 6.10 -9.23 9.29
N TYR A 159 5.00 -9.95 9.07
CA TYR A 159 4.78 -11.35 9.46
C TYR A 159 5.29 -12.36 8.43
N GLU A 160 5.96 -11.90 7.36
CA GLU A 160 6.43 -12.77 6.30
C GLU A 160 7.73 -13.48 6.67
N GLU A 161 7.86 -14.77 6.31
CA GLU A 161 9.04 -15.56 6.61
C GLU A 161 10.20 -15.29 5.62
N ALA A 162 11.41 -15.67 6.03
CA ALA A 162 12.61 -15.53 5.21
C ALA A 162 12.54 -16.42 3.94
N GLU A 163 12.80 -15.83 2.77
CA GLU A 163 12.84 -16.58 1.50
C GLU A 163 14.05 -17.53 1.42
N SER A 164 15.14 -17.22 2.10
CA SER A 164 16.37 -18.02 2.10
C SER A 164 17.06 -17.92 3.44
N ASP A 165 18.08 -18.75 3.66
CA ASP A 165 18.88 -18.71 4.88
C ASP A 165 19.63 -17.36 5.02
N ILE A 166 19.00 -16.41 5.70
CA ILE A 166 19.48 -15.05 5.90
C ILE A 166 20.73 -14.99 6.77
N MET A 167 21.00 -16.04 7.56
CA MET A 167 22.15 -16.09 8.46
C MET A 167 23.45 -16.44 7.73
N LYS A 168 23.37 -17.09 6.56
CA LYS A 168 24.52 -17.33 5.68
C LYS A 168 24.98 -16.09 4.90
N ARG A 169 24.16 -15.05 4.81
CA ARG A 169 24.48 -13.81 4.09
C ARG A 169 25.48 -12.95 4.88
N ARG A 170 26.35 -12.22 4.19
CA ARG A 170 27.20 -11.19 4.82
C ARG A 170 26.34 -10.01 5.32
N PRO A 171 26.76 -9.28 6.36
CA PRO A 171 26.09 -8.03 6.76
C PRO A 171 25.94 -7.08 5.58
N ARG A 172 24.83 -6.35 5.53
CA ARG A 172 24.56 -5.37 4.46
C ARG A 172 25.57 -4.24 4.48
N ASP A 173 25.84 -3.67 3.32
CA ASP A 173 26.61 -2.43 3.23
C ASP A 173 25.66 -1.22 3.40
N PRO A 174 25.84 -0.35 4.40
CA PRO A 174 24.95 0.79 4.62
C PRO A 174 24.94 1.81 3.49
N ILE A 175 26.00 1.88 2.66
CA ILE A 175 26.12 2.86 1.57
C ILE A 175 25.42 2.36 0.30
N HIS A 176 25.64 1.08 -0.03
CA HIS A 176 25.17 0.48 -1.27
C HIS A 176 23.80 -0.23 -1.12
N ASP A 177 23.56 -0.92 0.01
CA ASP A 177 22.33 -1.66 0.27
C ASP A 177 21.35 -0.81 1.10
N LYS A 178 20.80 0.23 0.47
CA LYS A 178 19.79 1.08 1.10
C LYS A 178 18.44 0.37 1.17
N LEU A 179 17.59 0.87 2.08
CA LEU A 179 16.22 0.40 2.24
C LEU A 179 15.39 0.74 0.99
N VAL A 180 15.51 1.98 0.51
CA VAL A 180 14.88 2.45 -0.72
C VAL A 180 15.97 2.66 -1.78
N ASN A 181 15.92 1.86 -2.84
CA ASN A 181 16.83 1.94 -3.98
C ASN A 181 16.09 2.40 -5.23
N GLU A 182 16.83 2.98 -6.19
CA GLU A 182 16.28 3.37 -7.50
C GLU A 182 15.61 2.20 -8.23
N ARG A 183 16.16 0.99 -8.08
CA ARG A 183 15.59 -0.26 -8.61
C ARG A 183 14.18 -0.54 -8.09
N MET A 184 13.95 -0.26 -6.79
CA MET A 184 12.64 -0.40 -6.18
C MET A 184 11.67 0.62 -6.74
N ILE A 185 12.11 1.86 -6.89
CA ILE A 185 11.28 2.94 -7.47
C ILE A 185 10.95 2.61 -8.93
N SER A 186 11.93 2.18 -9.74
CA SER A 186 11.75 1.81 -11.14
C SER A 186 10.76 0.65 -11.30
N GLY A 187 10.87 -0.40 -10.47
CA GLY A 187 9.95 -1.53 -10.48
C GLY A 187 8.55 -1.19 -9.98
N SER A 188 8.44 -0.46 -8.86
CA SER A 188 7.15 -0.07 -8.30
C SER A 188 6.46 1.02 -9.12
N TYR A 189 7.07 2.19 -9.28
CA TYR A 189 6.45 3.31 -9.98
C TYR A 189 6.41 3.10 -11.49
N GLY A 190 7.52 2.65 -12.08
CA GLY A 190 7.68 2.62 -13.54
C GLY A 190 7.02 1.44 -14.24
N GLN A 191 6.87 0.31 -13.54
CA GLN A 191 6.35 -0.93 -14.14
C GLN A 191 4.98 -1.28 -13.56
N VAL A 192 4.91 -1.70 -12.30
CA VAL A 192 3.66 -2.20 -11.70
C VAL A 192 2.63 -1.07 -11.57
N GLY A 193 3.01 0.08 -11.01
CA GLY A 193 2.10 1.22 -10.82
C GLY A 193 1.54 1.77 -12.13
N MET A 194 2.29 1.68 -13.23
CA MET A 194 1.78 2.05 -14.56
C MET A 194 0.71 1.08 -15.06
N ILE A 195 0.82 -0.22 -14.76
CA ILE A 195 -0.19 -1.23 -15.10
C ILE A 195 -1.45 -1.01 -14.24
N GLU A 196 -1.29 -0.68 -12.96
CA GLU A 196 -2.40 -0.33 -12.06
C GLU A 196 -3.15 0.92 -12.54
N ALA A 197 -2.43 1.98 -12.87
CA ALA A 197 -3.02 3.19 -13.46
C ALA A 197 -3.78 2.87 -14.74
N ALA A 198 -3.20 2.06 -15.64
CA ALA A 198 -3.87 1.65 -16.87
C ALA A 198 -5.17 0.86 -16.60
N ALA A 199 -5.18 -0.01 -15.59
CA ALA A 199 -6.37 -0.76 -15.19
C ALA A 199 -7.50 0.17 -14.72
N ALA A 200 -7.17 1.14 -13.87
CA ALA A 200 -8.15 2.07 -13.33
C ALA A 200 -8.68 3.03 -14.40
N PHE A 201 -7.83 3.53 -15.29
CA PHE A 201 -8.28 4.30 -16.47
C PHE A 201 -9.14 3.47 -17.42
N PHE A 202 -8.82 2.19 -17.59
CA PHE A 202 -9.64 1.31 -18.41
C PHE A 202 -11.07 1.22 -17.86
N THR A 203 -11.24 0.98 -16.56
CA THR A 203 -12.56 0.99 -15.90
C THR A 203 -13.28 2.32 -16.09
N TYR A 204 -12.56 3.45 -15.92
CA TYR A 204 -13.10 4.79 -16.13
C TYR A 204 -13.67 4.97 -17.55
N PHE A 205 -12.90 4.61 -18.57
CA PHE A 205 -13.35 4.72 -19.97
C PHE A 205 -14.49 3.77 -20.30
N VAL A 206 -14.50 2.57 -19.74
CA VAL A 206 -15.61 1.61 -19.91
C VAL A 206 -16.91 2.20 -19.35
N ILE A 207 -16.90 2.74 -18.14
CA ILE A 207 -18.11 3.31 -17.51
C ILE A 207 -18.59 4.55 -18.26
N MET A 208 -17.66 5.43 -18.66
CA MET A 208 -18.02 6.61 -19.47
C MET A 208 -18.63 6.19 -20.81
N ALA A 209 -18.05 5.21 -21.49
CA ALA A 209 -18.54 4.74 -22.79
C ALA A 209 -19.91 4.05 -22.69
N GLU A 210 -20.15 3.27 -21.65
CA GLU A 210 -21.44 2.63 -21.39
C GLU A 210 -22.56 3.66 -21.12
N ASN A 211 -22.23 4.80 -20.52
CA ASN A 211 -23.18 5.89 -20.24
C ASN A 211 -23.21 6.96 -21.34
N GLY A 212 -22.65 6.70 -22.53
CA GLY A 212 -22.80 7.58 -23.70
C GLY A 212 -21.62 8.49 -24.01
N PHE A 213 -20.63 8.58 -23.14
CA PHE A 213 -19.43 9.38 -23.35
C PHE A 213 -18.28 8.53 -23.88
N ARG A 214 -18.18 8.42 -25.21
CA ARG A 214 -17.06 7.71 -25.86
C ARG A 214 -15.73 8.40 -25.54
N PRO A 215 -14.61 7.64 -25.45
CA PRO A 215 -13.30 8.20 -25.12
C PRO A 215 -12.86 9.36 -26.01
N SER A 216 -13.25 9.37 -27.29
CA SER A 216 -12.91 10.45 -28.22
C SER A 216 -13.61 11.78 -27.90
N LYS A 217 -14.84 11.74 -27.34
CA LYS A 217 -15.62 12.95 -26.98
C LYS A 217 -15.27 13.47 -25.59
N LEU A 218 -14.58 12.67 -24.76
CA LEU A 218 -14.14 13.07 -23.42
C LEU A 218 -12.99 14.10 -23.45
N LEU A 219 -12.20 14.12 -24.53
CA LEU A 219 -11.06 15.03 -24.64
C LEU A 219 -11.54 16.47 -24.78
N GLY A 220 -11.10 17.36 -23.89
CA GLY A 220 -11.45 18.78 -23.94
C GLY A 220 -12.84 19.14 -23.40
N ILE A 221 -13.64 18.17 -22.92
CA ILE A 221 -15.02 18.40 -22.49
C ILE A 221 -15.12 19.05 -21.11
N ARG A 222 -14.04 19.04 -20.32
CA ARG A 222 -14.00 19.48 -18.91
C ARG A 222 -14.66 20.84 -18.66
N ARG A 223 -14.37 21.85 -19.50
CA ARG A 223 -14.94 23.20 -19.33
C ARG A 223 -16.46 23.21 -19.38
N TYR A 224 -17.04 22.38 -20.26
CA TYR A 224 -18.48 22.21 -20.39
C TYR A 224 -19.04 21.30 -19.31
N TRP A 225 -18.27 20.29 -18.91
CA TRP A 225 -18.61 19.33 -17.86
C TRP A 225 -18.77 19.99 -16.48
N ASP A 226 -17.84 20.87 -16.12
CA ASP A 226 -17.82 21.56 -14.82
C ASP A 226 -18.73 22.80 -14.75
N SER A 227 -19.22 23.28 -15.89
CA SER A 227 -20.09 24.45 -15.94
C SER A 227 -21.50 24.12 -15.42
N LYS A 228 -21.88 24.76 -14.31
CA LYS A 228 -23.23 24.69 -13.73
C LYS A 228 -24.31 25.35 -14.60
N ALA A 229 -23.92 26.20 -15.54
CA ALA A 229 -24.85 26.94 -16.40
C ALA A 229 -25.38 26.09 -17.56
N ILE A 230 -24.65 25.01 -17.93
CA ILE A 230 -24.99 24.13 -19.04
C ILE A 230 -25.78 22.96 -18.48
N ASN A 231 -26.97 22.71 -19.00
CA ASN A 231 -27.83 21.59 -18.59
C ASN A 231 -28.25 20.69 -19.76
N ASP A 232 -27.66 20.96 -20.92
CA ASP A 232 -27.97 20.43 -22.24
C ASP A 232 -26.68 19.87 -22.89
N LEU A 233 -25.77 19.31 -22.09
CA LEU A 233 -24.54 18.73 -22.64
C LEU A 233 -24.87 17.45 -23.41
N GLU A 234 -24.67 17.48 -24.71
CA GLU A 234 -24.93 16.33 -25.59
C GLU A 234 -23.86 15.24 -25.44
N ASP A 235 -24.27 13.98 -25.29
CA ASP A 235 -23.39 12.81 -25.29
C ASP A 235 -23.05 12.33 -26.73
N SER A 236 -22.43 11.15 -26.89
CA SER A 236 -22.08 10.61 -28.22
C SER A 236 -23.26 9.98 -28.96
N TYR A 237 -24.40 9.80 -28.29
CA TYR A 237 -25.63 9.22 -28.82
C TYR A 237 -26.73 10.27 -29.09
N GLY A 238 -26.47 11.54 -28.76
CA GLY A 238 -27.41 12.66 -28.94
C GLY A 238 -28.34 12.91 -27.76
N GLN A 239 -28.04 12.37 -26.58
CA GLN A 239 -28.81 12.62 -25.35
C GLN A 239 -28.26 13.85 -24.63
N GLU A 240 -29.15 14.67 -24.09
CA GLU A 240 -28.83 15.86 -23.30
C GLU A 240 -28.71 15.50 -21.82
N TRP A 241 -27.61 15.95 -21.19
CA TRP A 241 -27.33 15.67 -19.79
C TRP A 241 -27.34 16.94 -18.92
N THR A 242 -28.09 16.88 -17.82
CA THR A 242 -28.13 17.96 -16.81
C THR A 242 -26.82 18.02 -16.02
N TYR A 243 -26.53 19.14 -15.35
CA TYR A 243 -25.34 19.22 -14.48
C TYR A 243 -25.37 18.19 -13.34
N ALA A 244 -26.54 17.93 -12.75
CA ALA A 244 -26.68 17.00 -11.64
C ALA A 244 -26.36 15.56 -12.08
N ASP A 245 -26.93 15.11 -13.19
CA ASP A 245 -26.76 13.73 -13.69
C ASP A 245 -25.32 13.45 -14.11
N ARG A 246 -24.65 14.43 -14.72
CA ARG A 246 -23.22 14.34 -15.08
C ARG A 246 -22.33 14.20 -13.85
N LYS A 247 -22.62 14.95 -12.79
CA LYS A 247 -21.85 14.85 -11.55
C LYS A 247 -22.10 13.54 -10.81
N VAL A 248 -23.31 13.00 -10.85
CA VAL A 248 -23.58 11.64 -10.34
C VAL A 248 -22.76 10.60 -11.11
N LEU A 249 -22.71 10.69 -12.44
CA LEU A 249 -21.88 9.81 -13.27
C LEU A 249 -20.38 9.97 -12.96
N GLU A 250 -19.88 11.19 -12.79
CA GLU A 250 -18.49 11.47 -12.41
C GLU A 250 -18.13 10.85 -11.05
N TYR A 251 -18.98 11.02 -10.03
CA TYR A 251 -18.75 10.41 -8.71
C TYR A 251 -18.86 8.88 -8.73
N THR A 252 -19.72 8.34 -9.59
CA THR A 252 -19.76 6.89 -9.86
C THR A 252 -18.44 6.41 -10.46
N CYS A 253 -17.85 7.19 -11.37
CA CYS A 253 -16.52 6.91 -11.92
C CYS A 253 -15.43 6.97 -10.84
N HIS A 254 -15.46 7.93 -9.91
CA HIS A 254 -14.51 8.00 -8.79
C HIS A 254 -14.56 6.73 -7.94
N THR A 255 -15.78 6.25 -7.66
CA THR A 255 -15.99 5.03 -6.87
C THR A 255 -15.49 3.79 -7.61
N ALA A 256 -15.72 3.70 -8.92
CA ALA A 256 -15.25 2.58 -9.73
C ALA A 256 -13.73 2.58 -9.91
N PHE A 257 -13.13 3.75 -10.02
CA PHE A 257 -11.68 3.91 -10.07
C PHE A 257 -11.05 3.45 -8.75
N PHE A 258 -11.61 3.87 -7.61
CA PHE A 258 -11.22 3.39 -6.27
C PHE A 258 -11.31 1.87 -6.16
N VAL A 259 -12.43 1.26 -6.55
CA VAL A 259 -12.58 -0.21 -6.53
C VAL A 259 -11.58 -0.90 -7.46
N SER A 260 -11.24 -0.28 -8.60
CA SER A 260 -10.24 -0.83 -9.52
C SER A 260 -8.85 -0.86 -8.89
N ILE A 261 -8.48 0.17 -8.13
CA ILE A 261 -7.23 0.22 -7.35
C ILE A 261 -7.17 -0.95 -6.36
N VAL A 262 -8.22 -1.14 -5.56
CA VAL A 262 -8.32 -2.27 -4.60
C VAL A 262 -8.16 -3.63 -5.31
N VAL A 263 -8.78 -3.81 -6.47
CA VAL A 263 -8.69 -5.08 -7.22
C VAL A 263 -7.28 -5.36 -7.74
N VAL A 264 -6.55 -4.35 -8.20
CA VAL A 264 -5.16 -4.54 -8.66
C VAL A 264 -4.18 -4.66 -7.50
N GLN A 265 -4.47 -4.02 -6.36
CA GLN A 265 -3.71 -4.17 -5.12
C GLN A 265 -3.72 -5.61 -4.60
N TRP A 266 -4.76 -6.41 -4.87
CA TRP A 266 -4.73 -7.85 -4.55
C TRP A 266 -3.57 -8.56 -5.25
N ALA A 267 -3.33 -8.22 -6.52
CA ALA A 267 -2.22 -8.78 -7.27
C ALA A 267 -0.89 -8.22 -6.78
N ASP A 268 -0.79 -6.90 -6.54
CA ASP A 268 0.44 -6.31 -5.99
C ASP A 268 0.81 -6.96 -4.65
N LEU A 269 -0.16 -7.15 -3.75
CA LEU A 269 0.04 -7.79 -2.46
C LEU A 269 0.61 -9.22 -2.59
N ILE A 270 0.09 -9.99 -3.54
CA ILE A 270 0.54 -11.36 -3.79
C ILE A 270 1.96 -11.38 -4.37
N ILE A 271 2.30 -10.49 -5.31
CA ILE A 271 3.62 -10.49 -5.96
C ILE A 271 4.71 -9.97 -5.02
N ARG A 272 4.44 -9.00 -4.16
CA ARG A 272 5.44 -8.41 -3.26
C ARG A 272 5.81 -9.33 -2.09
N LYS A 273 5.00 -10.36 -1.84
CA LYS A 273 5.29 -11.42 -0.85
C LYS A 273 6.67 -12.04 -1.05
N THR A 274 7.09 -12.21 -2.30
CA THR A 274 8.36 -12.87 -2.67
C THR A 274 9.15 -12.04 -3.67
N ARG A 275 10.45 -11.86 -3.40
CA ARG A 275 11.34 -11.09 -4.26
C ARG A 275 12.04 -11.96 -5.30
N ARG A 276 12.38 -13.21 -4.96
CA ARG A 276 13.12 -14.13 -5.86
C ARG A 276 12.42 -15.47 -6.07
N ILE A 277 11.79 -16.01 -5.03
CA ILE A 277 11.12 -17.32 -5.11
C ILE A 277 9.78 -17.20 -5.85
N SER A 278 9.33 -18.29 -6.47
CA SER A 278 8.02 -18.36 -7.13
C SER A 278 6.90 -18.38 -6.10
N ILE A 279 5.79 -17.70 -6.38
CA ILE A 279 4.60 -17.74 -5.53
C ILE A 279 4.14 -19.18 -5.29
N ILE A 280 4.25 -20.05 -6.30
CA ILE A 280 3.82 -21.45 -6.23
C ILE A 280 4.64 -22.24 -5.20
N HIS A 281 5.94 -21.93 -5.08
CA HIS A 281 6.83 -22.61 -4.14
C HIS A 281 6.67 -22.03 -2.72
N HIS A 282 6.41 -20.73 -2.61
CA HIS A 282 6.34 -19.97 -1.35
C HIS A 282 4.90 -19.84 -0.80
N LYS A 283 4.17 -20.96 -0.76
CA LYS A 283 2.76 -21.14 -0.32
C LYS A 283 2.14 -20.01 0.52
N MET A 284 0.85 -19.72 0.35
CA MET A 284 0.09 -18.67 1.06
C MET A 284 -0.22 -18.97 2.55
N ASN A 285 0.81 -19.24 3.35
CA ASN A 285 0.67 -19.61 4.77
C ASN A 285 0.51 -18.40 5.71
N ASN A 286 0.79 -17.18 5.26
CA ASN A 286 0.65 -15.97 6.08
C ASN A 286 -0.85 -15.65 6.30
N TRP A 287 -1.34 -16.01 7.48
CA TRP A 287 -2.75 -15.80 7.86
C TRP A 287 -3.12 -14.32 7.89
N MET A 288 -2.18 -13.45 8.28
CA MET A 288 -2.40 -12.01 8.39
C MET A 288 -2.56 -11.37 7.01
N LEU A 289 -1.77 -11.83 6.03
CA LEU A 289 -1.90 -11.38 4.64
C LEU A 289 -3.25 -11.78 4.04
N ASN A 290 -3.69 -13.02 4.28
CA ASN A 290 -5.00 -13.49 3.83
C ASN A 290 -6.15 -12.71 4.50
N PHE A 291 -6.01 -12.38 5.79
CA PHE A 291 -6.96 -11.52 6.50
C PHE A 291 -6.98 -10.10 5.92
N GLY A 292 -5.82 -9.54 5.57
CA GLY A 292 -5.68 -8.24 4.92
C GLY A 292 -6.48 -8.15 3.62
N LEU A 293 -6.32 -9.12 2.71
CA LEU A 293 -7.09 -9.19 1.45
C LEU A 293 -8.60 -9.18 1.67
N PHE A 294 -9.07 -9.99 2.61
CA PHE A 294 -10.49 -10.08 2.92
C PHE A 294 -11.01 -8.77 3.52
N PHE A 295 -10.27 -8.20 4.46
CA PHE A 295 -10.64 -6.97 5.14
C PHE A 295 -10.71 -5.79 4.17
N GLU A 296 -9.72 -5.65 3.29
CA GLU A 296 -9.66 -4.61 2.25
C GLU A 296 -10.86 -4.70 1.30
N THR A 297 -11.16 -5.91 0.81
CA THR A 297 -12.32 -6.15 -0.06
C THR A 297 -13.64 -5.85 0.64
N ALA A 298 -13.77 -6.26 1.91
CA ALA A 298 -14.97 -6.02 2.70
C ALA A 298 -15.18 -4.53 2.96
N LEU A 299 -14.11 -3.79 3.23
CA LEU A 299 -14.13 -2.35 3.44
C LEU A 299 -14.48 -1.61 2.14
N ALA A 300 -13.90 -2.01 1.01
CA ALA A 300 -14.25 -1.45 -0.29
C ALA A 300 -15.73 -1.68 -0.64
N CYS A 301 -16.24 -2.90 -0.41
CA CYS A 301 -17.67 -3.20 -0.55
C CYS A 301 -18.53 -2.34 0.39
N PHE A 302 -18.13 -2.18 1.65
CA PHE A 302 -18.84 -1.38 2.62
C PHE A 302 -18.92 0.09 2.20
N LEU A 303 -17.82 0.68 1.74
CA LEU A 303 -17.78 2.07 1.27
C LEU A 303 -18.60 2.26 -0.01
N ALA A 304 -18.56 1.31 -0.95
CA ALA A 304 -19.29 1.41 -2.20
C ALA A 304 -20.82 1.26 -2.02
N TYR A 305 -21.28 0.43 -1.08
CA TYR A 305 -22.70 0.05 -0.98
C TYR A 305 -23.42 0.54 0.28
N MET A 306 -22.72 1.05 1.30
CA MET A 306 -23.38 1.55 2.50
C MET A 306 -24.20 2.82 2.20
N PRO A 307 -25.48 2.87 2.61
CA PRO A 307 -26.31 4.06 2.45
C PRO A 307 -25.77 5.24 3.27
N GLY A 308 -25.70 6.43 2.67
CA GLY A 308 -25.17 7.65 3.30
C GLY A 308 -23.71 7.97 2.93
N THR A 309 -23.01 7.03 2.28
CA THR A 309 -21.65 7.26 1.77
C THR A 309 -21.64 8.19 0.55
N ASP A 310 -22.75 8.24 -0.18
CA ASP A 310 -23.03 9.16 -1.29
C ASP A 310 -23.05 10.63 -0.84
N VAL A 311 -23.54 10.90 0.38
CA VAL A 311 -23.54 12.25 0.96
C VAL A 311 -22.20 12.58 1.63
N ALA A 312 -21.62 11.62 2.35
CA ALA A 312 -20.41 11.84 3.15
C ALA A 312 -19.13 11.87 2.31
N LEU A 313 -18.93 10.87 1.44
CA LEU A 313 -17.69 10.67 0.66
C LEU A 313 -17.90 10.85 -0.84
N ARG A 314 -19.15 11.11 -1.28
CA ARG A 314 -19.53 11.16 -2.71
C ARG A 314 -19.23 9.86 -3.44
N MET A 315 -19.40 8.72 -2.77
CA MET A 315 -19.31 7.40 -3.39
C MET A 315 -20.69 6.89 -3.77
N TYR A 316 -20.85 6.48 -5.03
CA TYR A 316 -22.11 5.97 -5.54
C TYR A 316 -22.06 4.46 -5.75
N PRO A 317 -23.17 3.76 -5.52
CA PRO A 317 -23.21 2.31 -5.64
C PRO A 317 -22.88 1.86 -7.07
N LEU A 318 -22.00 0.88 -7.18
CA LEU A 318 -21.53 0.36 -8.45
C LEU A 318 -22.39 -0.82 -8.92
N LYS A 319 -22.49 -1.00 -10.24
CA LYS A 319 -23.00 -2.24 -10.81
C LYS A 319 -21.92 -3.33 -10.65
N ILE A 320 -22.34 -4.57 -10.39
CA ILE A 320 -21.43 -5.72 -10.25
C ILE A 320 -20.53 -5.88 -11.49
N ASN A 321 -21.05 -5.56 -12.68
CA ASN A 321 -20.29 -5.63 -13.94
C ASN A 321 -19.05 -4.72 -13.94
N TRP A 322 -19.05 -3.63 -13.17
CA TRP A 322 -17.94 -2.67 -13.12
C TRP A 322 -16.78 -3.09 -12.22
N TRP A 323 -16.90 -4.23 -11.51
CA TRP A 323 -15.79 -4.85 -10.78
C TRP A 323 -14.87 -5.67 -11.68
N ILE A 324 -15.41 -6.17 -12.80
CA ILE A 324 -14.72 -7.10 -13.70
C ILE A 324 -13.60 -6.44 -14.54
N PRO A 325 -13.72 -5.19 -15.04
CA PRO A 325 -12.73 -4.60 -15.95
C PRO A 325 -11.30 -4.54 -15.41
N ALA A 326 -11.11 -4.47 -14.10
CA ALA A 326 -9.78 -4.43 -13.46
C ALA A 326 -9.13 -5.83 -13.30
N LEU A 327 -9.92 -6.91 -13.26
CA LEU A 327 -9.42 -8.27 -13.02
C LEU A 327 -8.42 -8.78 -14.08
N PRO A 328 -8.57 -8.51 -15.39
CA PRO A 328 -7.56 -8.90 -16.37
C PRO A 328 -6.19 -8.28 -16.09
N PHE A 329 -6.16 -7.04 -15.59
CA PHE A 329 -4.91 -6.35 -15.27
C PHE A 329 -4.23 -6.94 -14.04
N SER A 330 -5.00 -7.34 -13.02
CA SER A 330 -4.43 -8.03 -11.84
C SER A 330 -3.78 -9.36 -12.23
N VAL A 331 -4.38 -10.12 -13.15
CA VAL A 331 -3.75 -11.34 -13.71
C VAL A 331 -2.47 -11.00 -14.48
N VAL A 332 -2.46 -9.92 -15.28
CA VAL A 332 -1.26 -9.46 -16.01
C VAL A 332 -0.13 -9.10 -15.04
N ILE A 333 -0.42 -8.41 -13.93
CA ILE A 333 0.57 -8.08 -12.89
C ILE A 333 1.21 -9.35 -12.33
N ILE A 334 0.41 -10.37 -11.99
CA ILE A 334 0.91 -11.65 -11.46
C ILE A 334 1.81 -12.36 -12.49
N ILE A 335 1.37 -12.44 -13.74
CA ILE A 335 2.14 -13.10 -14.81
C ILE A 335 3.45 -12.36 -15.06
N TYR A 336 3.38 -11.03 -15.15
CA TYR A 336 4.54 -10.17 -15.36
C TYR A 336 5.62 -10.40 -14.31
N ASP A 337 5.24 -10.34 -13.03
CA ASP A 337 6.21 -10.50 -11.95
C ASP A 337 6.71 -11.93 -11.81
N GLU A 338 5.87 -12.94 -12.08
CA GLU A 338 6.32 -14.34 -12.08
C GLU A 338 7.31 -14.63 -13.22
N CYS A 339 7.09 -14.07 -14.42
CA CYS A 339 8.05 -14.12 -15.52
C CYS A 339 9.37 -13.43 -15.14
N ARG A 340 9.31 -12.25 -14.52
CA ARG A 340 10.49 -11.53 -14.03
C ARG A 340 11.28 -12.37 -13.03
N ARG A 341 10.62 -12.95 -12.03
CA ARG A 341 11.25 -13.85 -11.04
C ARG A 341 11.80 -15.13 -11.67
N TYR A 342 11.12 -15.68 -12.67
CA TYR A 342 11.62 -16.83 -13.42
C TYR A 342 12.95 -16.53 -14.11
N ILE A 343 13.08 -15.34 -14.74
CA ILE A 343 14.33 -14.88 -15.38
C ILE A 343 15.43 -14.66 -14.33
N LEU A 344 15.11 -14.06 -13.17
CA LEU A 344 16.06 -13.85 -12.06
C LEU A 344 16.65 -15.16 -11.49
N ARG A 345 15.89 -16.25 -11.57
CA ARG A 345 16.35 -17.59 -11.13
C ARG A 345 17.21 -18.29 -12.17
N HIS A 346 16.94 -18.10 -13.46
CA HIS A 346 17.67 -18.77 -14.55
C HIS A 346 18.95 -18.04 -14.96
N ASN A 347 19.02 -16.71 -14.80
CA ASN A 347 20.19 -15.93 -15.19
C ASN A 347 20.68 -15.02 -14.05
N PRO A 348 21.38 -15.58 -13.04
CA PRO A 348 21.96 -14.79 -11.95
C PRO A 348 23.07 -13.88 -12.49
N GLY A 349 23.02 -12.58 -12.13
CA GLY A 349 23.91 -11.54 -12.64
C GLY A 349 23.47 -10.91 -13.97
N GLY A 350 22.29 -11.29 -14.48
CA GLY A 350 21.73 -10.70 -15.69
C GLY A 350 21.17 -9.28 -15.48
N TRP A 351 20.81 -8.63 -16.59
CA TRP A 351 20.25 -7.28 -16.61
C TRP A 351 18.99 -7.11 -15.72
N VAL A 352 18.15 -8.14 -15.63
CA VAL A 352 16.95 -8.11 -14.79
C VAL A 352 17.30 -8.02 -13.29
N GLU A 353 18.41 -8.62 -12.85
CA GLU A 353 18.86 -8.54 -11.45
C GLU A 353 19.48 -7.17 -11.15
N SER A 354 20.20 -6.58 -12.11
CA SER A 354 20.76 -5.23 -11.93
C SER A 354 19.72 -4.12 -11.94
N GLU A 355 18.58 -4.31 -12.61
CA GLU A 355 17.56 -3.26 -12.76
C GLU A 355 16.34 -3.43 -11.85
N THR A 356 15.87 -4.66 -11.61
CA THR A 356 14.57 -4.89 -10.96
C THR A 356 14.64 -5.58 -9.60
N TYR A 357 15.80 -6.08 -9.17
CA TYR A 357 15.94 -6.75 -7.89
C TYR A 357 16.33 -5.76 -6.79
N PHE A 358 15.54 -5.71 -5.69
CA PHE A 358 15.72 -4.74 -4.61
C PHE A 358 15.54 -5.34 -3.20
#